data_AF-A0A934JIV8-F1
#
_entry.id   AF-A0A934JIV8-F1
#
_cell.length_a   1.000
_cell.length_b   1.000
_cell.length_c   1.000
_cell.angle_alpha   90.00
_cell.angle_beta   90.00
_cell.angle_gamma   90.00
#
_symmetry.space_group_name_H-M   'P 1'
#
loop_
_entity.id
_entity.type
_entity.pdbx_description
1 polymer ?
#
loop_
_entity_poly.entity_id
_entity_poly.type
_entity_poly.pdbx_seq_one_letter_code
_entity_poly.pdbx_strand_id
1 'polypeptide(L)'
;MFKWLKRVIYTVLIIFFLAVGVFFAIRNPQLIKLDLVFWQAPELSVALYIILSFTFGAVVALLVSSVAFLRGERQVRVLTRRYEKASDELDALRKASITKELSVGKE
;
A
#
# COMPACT_ATOMS: atom_id res chain seq x y z
N MET A 1 4.74 15.37 11.90
CA MET A 1 5.61 16.12 10.96
C MET A 1 6.14 15.31 9.78
N PHE A 2 6.65 14.08 9.93
CA PHE A 2 7.24 13.29 8.82
C PHE A 2 6.31 12.98 7.62
N LYS A 3 4.99 13.02 7.78
CA LYS A 3 4.03 12.75 6.68
C LYS A 3 4.11 13.78 5.54
N TRP A 4 4.35 15.06 5.86
CA TRP A 4 4.47 16.10 4.86
C TRP A 4 5.80 15.98 4.08
N LEU A 5 6.91 15.70 4.78
CA LEU A 5 8.20 15.45 4.16
C LEU A 5 8.13 14.27 3.17
N LYS A 6 7.50 13.15 3.57
CA LYS A 6 7.27 12.02 2.66
C LYS A 6 6.48 12.43 1.42
N ARG A 7 5.42 13.23 1.60
CA ARG A 7 4.61 13.73 0.46
C ARG A 7 5.45 14.60 -0.48
N VAL A 8 6.25 15.52 0.05
CA VAL A 8 7.15 16.37 -0.75
C VAL A 8 8.17 15.52 -1.50
N ILE A 9 8.81 14.55 -0.84
CA ILE A 9 9.78 13.64 -1.46
C ILE A 9 9.12 12.87 -2.62
N TYR A 10 7.92 12.30 -2.42
CA TYR A 10 7.22 11.60 -3.49
C TYR A 10 6.86 12.53 -4.65
N THR A 11 6.40 13.76 -4.37
CA THR A 11 6.10 14.74 -5.42
C THR A 11 7.36 15.08 -6.24
N VAL A 12 8.48 15.33 -5.58
CA VAL A 12 9.76 15.62 -6.25
C VAL A 12 10.21 14.43 -7.10
N LEU A 13 10.10 13.20 -6.59
CA LEU A 13 10.39 11.99 -7.34
C LEU A 13 9.53 11.85 -8.60
N ILE A 14 8.22 12.09 -8.48
CA ILE A 14 7.30 12.02 -9.62
C ILE A 14 7.68 13.05 -10.69
N ILE A 15 7.93 14.30 -10.29
CA ILE A 15 8.35 15.37 -11.20
C ILE A 15 9.68 15.01 -11.89
N PHE A 16 10.64 14.47 -11.13
CA PHE A 16 11.93 14.03 -11.66
C PHE A 16 11.76 12.95 -12.74
N PHE A 17 10.99 11.90 -12.46
CA PHE A 17 10.74 10.84 -13.44
C PHE A 17 9.99 11.33 -14.69
N LEU A 18 9.04 12.25 -14.53
CA LEU A 18 8.37 12.88 -15.67
C LEU A 18 9.34 13.69 -16.52
N ALA A 19 10.20 14.50 -15.91
CA ALA A 19 11.20 15.29 -16.62
C ALA A 19 12.18 14.40 -17.39
N VAL A 20 12.66 13.32 -16.76
CA VAL A 20 13.51 12.32 -17.41
C VAL A 20 12.79 11.67 -18.58
N GLY A 21 11.52 11.27 -18.41
CA GLY A 21 10.72 10.64 -19.47
C GLY A 21 10.52 11.56 -20.68
N VAL A 22 10.21 12.84 -20.45
CA VAL A 22 10.06 13.84 -21.53
C VAL A 22 11.39 14.08 -22.24
N PHE A 23 12.47 14.27 -21.48
CA PHE A 23 13.80 14.50 -22.06
C PHE A 23 14.26 13.29 -22.89
N PHE A 24 13.99 12.08 -22.40
CA PHE A 24 14.28 10.84 -23.10
C PHE A 24 13.49 10.74 -24.42
N ALA A 25 12.21 11.10 -24.42
CA ALA A 25 11.37 11.12 -25.62
C ALA A 25 11.85 12.13 -26.67
N ILE A 26 12.27 13.32 -26.24
CA ILE A 26 12.80 14.36 -27.15
C ILE A 26 14.14 13.95 -27.76
N ARG A 27 15.02 13.34 -26.96
CA ARG A 27 16.36 12.91 -27.41
C ARG A 27 16.33 11.63 -28.25
N ASN A 28 15.28 10.83 -28.11
CA ASN A 28 15.13 9.55 -28.80
C ASN A 28 13.80 9.46 -29.56
N PRO A 29 13.58 10.32 -30.59
CA PRO A 29 12.34 10.34 -31.35
C PRO A 29 12.21 9.17 -32.34
N GLN A 30 13.29 8.41 -32.55
CA GLN A 30 13.32 7.32 -33.52
C GLN A 30 12.27 6.24 -33.18
N LEU A 31 11.56 5.80 -34.22
CA LEU A 31 10.67 4.65 -34.15
C LEU A 31 11.51 3.38 -34.29
N ILE A 32 11.29 2.44 -33.37
CA ILE A 32 11.97 1.14 -33.39
C ILE A 32 10.94 0.03 -33.50
N LYS A 33 11.29 -1.04 -34.24
CA LYS A 33 10.61 -2.33 -34.16
C LYS A 33 11.19 -3.09 -32.99
N LEU A 34 10.37 -3.37 -31.99
CA LEU A 34 10.80 -4.17 -30.85
C LEU A 34 10.43 -5.63 -31.10
N ASP A 35 11.44 -6.49 -31.21
CA ASP A 35 11.27 -7.93 -31.30
C ASP A 35 11.43 -8.54 -29.91
N LEU A 36 10.32 -9.02 -29.32
CA LEU A 36 10.27 -9.59 -27.99
C LEU A 36 10.47 -11.11 -28.00
N VAL A 37 11.12 -11.66 -29.04
CA VAL A 37 11.37 -13.10 -29.28
C VAL A 37 10.11 -13.90 -29.61
N PHE A 38 9.04 -13.71 -28.83
CA PHE A 38 7.74 -14.37 -29.01
C PHE A 38 6.71 -13.48 -29.72
N TRP A 39 7.00 -12.19 -29.86
CA TRP A 39 6.08 -11.23 -30.45
C TRP A 39 6.82 -10.01 -31.03
N GLN A 40 6.42 -9.59 -32.23
CA GLN A 40 6.87 -8.34 -32.81
C GLN A 40 5.88 -7.22 -32.50
N ALA A 41 6.37 -6.23 -31.77
CA ALA A 41 5.59 -5.08 -31.38
C ALA A 41 5.58 -4.00 -32.49
N PRO A 42 4.52 -3.16 -32.54
CA PRO A 42 4.37 -2.14 -33.58
C PRO A 42 5.49 -1.09 -33.54
N GLU A 43 5.76 -0.42 -34.67
CA GLU A 43 6.76 0.65 -34.69
C GLU A 43 6.35 1.81 -33.77
N LEU A 44 7.03 1.93 -32.64
CA LEU A 44 6.81 2.96 -31.63
C LEU A 44 8.15 3.55 -31.20
N SER A 45 8.12 4.75 -30.62
CA SER A 45 9.33 5.33 -30.06
C SER A 45 9.79 4.53 -28.83
N VAL A 46 11.10 4.51 -28.61
CA VAL A 46 11.71 3.83 -27.44
C VAL A 46 11.08 4.35 -26.13
N ALA A 47 10.79 5.65 -26.08
CA ALA A 47 10.18 6.27 -24.92
C ALA A 47 8.80 5.68 -24.60
N LEU A 48 7.96 5.44 -25.61
CA LEU A 48 6.64 4.84 -25.41
C LEU A 48 6.75 3.42 -24.87
N TYR A 49 7.69 2.62 -25.37
CA TYR A 49 7.94 1.28 -24.84
C TYR A 49 8.33 1.28 -23.37
N ILE A 50 9.21 2.19 -22.97
CA ILE A 50 9.65 2.35 -21.58
C ILE A 50 8.47 2.80 -20.71
N ILE A 51 7.71 3.80 -21.15
CA ILE A 51 6.54 4.30 -20.42
C ILE A 51 5.50 3.19 -20.24
N LEU A 52 5.15 2.46 -21.30
CA LEU A 52 4.18 1.37 -21.23
C LEU A 52 4.65 0.26 -20.28
N SER A 53 5.91 -0.14 -20.36
CA SER A 53 6.47 -1.17 -19.48
C SER A 53 6.50 -0.72 -18.01
N PHE A 54 6.87 0.53 -17.76
CA PHE A 54 6.86 1.12 -16.42
C PHE A 54 5.44 1.24 -15.86
N THR A 55 4.49 1.76 -16.64
CA THR A 55 3.08 1.87 -16.25
C THR A 55 2.49 0.50 -15.97
N PHE A 56 2.79 -0.50 -16.79
CA PHE A 56 2.36 -1.88 -16.56
C PHE A 56 2.91 -2.42 -15.23
N GLY A 57 4.22 -2.26 -14.99
CA GLY A 57 4.83 -2.65 -13.72
C GLY A 57 4.21 -1.93 -12.51
N ALA A 58 3.93 -0.64 -12.62
CA ALA A 58 3.27 0.15 -11.58
C ALA A 58 1.84 -0.35 -11.31
N VAL A 59 1.07 -0.67 -12.35
CA VAL A 59 -0.29 -1.25 -12.20
C VAL A 59 -0.22 -2.59 -11.46
N VAL A 60 0.70 -3.46 -11.85
CA VAL A 60 0.91 -4.75 -11.18
C VAL A 60 1.27 -4.56 -9.71
N ALA A 61 2.20 -3.64 -9.41
CA ALA A 61 2.58 -3.31 -8.04
C ALA A 61 1.40 -2.77 -7.21
N LEU A 62 0.56 -1.92 -7.80
CA LEU A 62 -0.66 -1.41 -7.16
C LEU A 62 -1.67 -2.53 -6.87
N LEU A 63 -1.88 -3.45 -7.80
CA LEU A 63 -2.77 -4.60 -7.60
C LEU A 63 -2.27 -5.50 -6.46
N VAL A 64 -0.99 -5.86 -6.47
CA VAL A 64 -0.38 -6.71 -5.43
C VAL A 64 -0.45 -6.03 -4.06
N SER A 65 -0.11 -4.75 -3.97
CA SER A 65 -0.16 -3.99 -2.71
C SER A 65 -1.59 -3.79 -2.19
N SER A 66 -2.58 -3.63 -3.07
CA SER A 66 -3.99 -3.52 -2.70
C SER A 66 -4.49 -4.80 -2.00
N VAL A 67 -4.10 -5.98 -2.52
CA VAL A 67 -4.43 -7.26 -1.87
C VAL A 67 -3.80 -7.36 -0.49
N ALA A 68 -2.54 -6.96 -0.35
CA ALA A 68 -1.85 -6.95 0.95
C ALA A 68 -2.53 -5.99 1.94
N PHE A 69 -2.91 -4.80 1.48
CA PHE A 69 -3.61 -3.79 2.28
C PHE A 69 -4.96 -4.29 2.78
N LEU A 70 -5.78 -4.89 1.91
CA LEU A 70 -7.08 -5.47 2.29
C LEU A 70 -6.95 -6.60 3.31
N ARG A 71 -5.92 -7.45 3.17
CA ARG A 71 -5.62 -8.50 4.17
C ARG A 71 -5.23 -7.88 5.51
N GLY A 72 -4.43 -6.82 5.49
CA GLY A 72 -4.04 -6.06 6.69
C GLY A 72 -5.24 -5.50 7.43
N GLU A 73 -6.14 -4.79 6.74
CA GLU A 73 -7.35 -4.22 7.38
C GLU A 73 -8.25 -5.29 8.00
N ARG A 74 -8.41 -6.44 7.32
CA ARG A 74 -9.18 -7.56 7.88
C ARG A 74 -8.55 -8.08 9.17
N GLN A 75 -7.23 -8.23 9.22
CA GLN A 75 -6.53 -8.67 10.42
C GLN A 75 -6.68 -7.66 11.56
N VAL A 76 -6.52 -6.36 11.28
CA VAL A 76 -6.74 -5.30 12.26
C VAL A 76 -8.15 -5.40 12.84
N ARG A 77 -9.18 -5.48 11.99
CA ARG A 77 -10.58 -5.58 12.44
C ARG A 77 -10.83 -6.81 13.33
N VAL A 78 -10.29 -7.97 12.95
CA VAL A 78 -10.43 -9.20 13.75
C VAL A 78 -9.72 -9.06 15.09
N LEU A 79 -8.51 -8.49 15.09
CA LEU A 79 -7.71 -8.32 16.30
C LEU A 79 -8.35 -7.32 17.26
N THR A 80 -8.90 -6.21 16.76
CA THR A 80 -9.66 -5.23 17.55
C THR A 80 -10.86 -5.88 18.24
N ARG A 81 -11.65 -6.69 17.52
CA ARG A 81 -12.79 -7.41 18.11
C ARG A 81 -12.38 -8.41 19.19
N ARG A 82 -11.25 -9.10 19.01
CA ARG A 82 -10.71 -10.03 20.02
C ARG A 82 -10.23 -9.27 21.26
N TYR A 83 -9.59 -8.13 21.05
CA TYR A 83 -9.14 -7.25 22.12
C TYR A 83 -10.31 -6.71 22.95
N GLU A 84 -11.37 -6.21 22.29
CA GLU A 84 -12.59 -5.74 22.96
C GLU A 84 -13.21 -6.83 23.84
N LYS A 85 -13.41 -8.04 23.30
CA LYS A 85 -13.97 -9.17 24.08
C LYS A 85 -13.11 -9.55 25.28
N ALA A 86 -11.80 -9.65 25.10
CA ALA A 86 -10.88 -9.97 26.18
C ALA A 86 -10.89 -8.88 27.27
N SER A 87 -11.01 -7.61 26.86
CA SER A 87 -11.16 -6.48 27.79
C SER A 87 -12.47 -6.58 28.59
N ASP A 88 -13.59 -6.87 27.93
CA ASP A 88 -14.90 -7.01 28.59
C ASP A 88 -14.92 -8.16 29.60
N GLU A 89 -14.27 -9.29 29.30
CA GLU A 89 -14.14 -10.42 30.22
C GLU A 89 -13.33 -10.07 31.47
N LEU A 90 -12.22 -9.34 31.30
CA LEU A 90 -11.42 -8.85 32.43
C LEU A 90 -12.21 -7.88 33.32
N ASP A 91 -12.99 -6.98 32.71
CA ASP A 91 -13.83 -6.04 33.45
C ASP A 91 -14.97 -6.75 34.19
N ALA A 92 -15.58 -7.77 33.59
CA ALA A 92 -16.60 -8.59 34.22
C ALA A 92 -16.04 -9.36 35.43
N LEU A 93 -14.87 -9.98 35.28
CA LEU A 93 -14.17 -10.68 36.37
C LEU A 93 -13.79 -9.73 37.50
N ARG A 94 -13.30 -8.53 37.17
CA ARG A 94 -12.93 -7.50 38.14
C ARG A 94 -14.15 -6.98 38.91
N LYS A 95 -15.28 -6.79 38.26
CA LYS A 95 -16.54 -6.43 38.93
C LYS A 95 -17.01 -7.55 39.87
N ALA A 96 -16.98 -8.81 39.40
CA ALA A 96 -17.37 -9.96 40.20
C ALA A 96 -16.48 -10.14 41.44
N SER A 97 -15.16 -9.92 41.33
CA SER A 97 -14.26 -9.99 42.48
C SER A 97 -14.55 -8.90 43.52
N ILE A 98 -14.79 -7.66 43.08
CA ILE A 98 -15.15 -6.54 43.98
C ILE A 98 -16.47 -6.82 44.71
N THR A 99 -17.49 -7.32 43.99
CA THR A 99 -18.77 -7.69 44.62
C THR A 99 -18.60 -8.79 45.67
N LYS A 100 -17.75 -9.79 45.39
CA LYS A 100 -17.47 -10.87 46.35
C LYS A 100 -16.82 -10.32 47.62
N GLU A 101 -15.79 -9.49 47.52
CA GLU A 101 -15.12 -8.87 48.67
C GLU A 101 -16.08 -8.00 49.50
N LEU A 102 -16.95 -7.22 48.85
CA LEU A 102 -17.97 -6.41 49.52
C LEU A 102 -19.02 -7.24 50.28
N SER A 103 -19.32 -8.46 49.82
CA SER A 103 -20.26 -9.34 50.53
C SER A 103 -19.63 -10.00 51.76
N VAL A 104 -18.33 -10.34 51.70
CA VAL A 104 -17.60 -10.97 52.80
C VAL A 104 -17.31 -10.00 53.93
N GLY A 105 -17.09 -8.71 53.65
CA GLY A 105 -16.91 -7.68 54.69
C GLY A 105 -18.18 -7.24 55.41
N LYS A 106 -19.35 -7.83 55.07
CA LYS A 106 -20.66 -7.48 55.63
C LYS A 106 -21.21 -8.51 56.63
N GLU A 107 -20.53 -9.66 56.76
CA GLU A 107 -20.75 -10.67 57.80
C GLU A 107 -19.74 -10.47 58.95
#